data_AF-A0A818A7B0-F1
#
_entry.id   AF-A0A818A7B0-F1
#
_cell.length_a   1.000
_cell.length_b   1.000
_cell.length_c   1.000
_cell.angle_alpha   90.00
_cell.angle_beta   90.00
_cell.angle_gamma   90.00
#
_symmetry.space_group_name_H-M   'P 1'
#
loop_
_entity.id
_entity.type
_entity.pdbx_description
1 polymer ?
#
loop_
_entity_poly.entity_id
_entity_poly.type
_entity_poly.pdbx_seq_one_letter_code
_entity_poly.pdbx_strand_id
1 'polypeptide(L)'
;DQNFLIPKETANSGRDANIQQAVFSLKEMATEMKDHANISFNKLKRYMVHVQRLVDDFSDRLPFVTICLLDCCRVYCLRNPNLAKFTAKNPHSGIYEARDQKEIVNAGSLIGFACAPGTQADDNEEQANGLYTKHLLKHIVKPNRDIIKVLHAVTRAVKAESNSRQVPYYTGSLETEDDICLYGKTSGT
;
A
#
# COMPACT_ATOMS: atom_id res chain seq x y z
N ASP A 1 21.80 -3.89 23.14
CA ASP A 1 20.95 -4.81 23.90
C ASP A 1 19.47 -4.52 23.73
N GLN A 2 18.80 -5.22 22.81
CA GLN A 2 17.41 -5.64 22.97
C GLN A 2 17.22 -6.95 22.20
N ASN A 3 17.14 -8.03 22.97
CA ASN A 3 16.90 -9.40 22.52
C ASN A 3 15.51 -9.51 21.90
N PHE A 4 15.45 -9.83 20.62
CA PHE A 4 14.26 -10.43 20.01
C PHE A 4 14.15 -11.86 20.58
N LEU A 5 13.18 -12.08 21.46
CA LEU A 5 12.90 -13.40 22.04
C LEU A 5 12.40 -14.33 20.93
N ILE A 6 13.30 -15.16 20.39
CA ILE A 6 12.94 -16.31 19.56
C ILE A 6 12.41 -17.40 20.51
N PRO A 7 11.19 -17.92 20.30
CA PRO A 7 10.70 -19.06 21.07
C PRO A 7 11.68 -20.24 20.93
N LYS A 8 12.04 -20.89 22.04
CA LYS A 8 12.85 -22.11 22.03
C LYS A 8 12.06 -23.22 21.32
N GLU A 9 12.40 -23.50 20.07
CA GLU A 9 11.84 -24.61 19.29
C GLU A 9 12.38 -25.95 19.82
N THR A 10 11.46 -26.78 20.31
CA THR A 10 11.64 -28.23 20.40
C THR A 10 11.64 -28.82 18.98
N ALA A 11 12.72 -29.50 18.64
CA ALA A 11 13.07 -30.00 17.31
C ALA A 11 11.93 -30.76 16.58
N ASN A 12 11.61 -30.33 15.35
CA ASN A 12 10.85 -31.14 14.41
C ASN A 12 11.43 -30.95 12.99
N SER A 13 12.49 -31.72 12.71
CA SER A 13 13.56 -31.51 11.71
C SER A 13 13.19 -31.49 10.22
N GLY A 14 11.90 -31.52 9.85
CA GLY A 14 11.44 -31.49 8.45
C GLY A 14 10.80 -30.17 8.01
N ARG A 15 10.15 -29.44 8.93
CA ARG A 15 9.55 -28.12 8.64
C ARG A 15 10.58 -27.00 8.75
N ASP A 16 11.55 -27.17 9.64
CA ASP A 16 12.58 -26.18 9.93
C ASP A 16 13.48 -25.92 8.72
N ALA A 17 13.83 -26.93 7.92
CA ALA A 17 14.68 -26.75 6.74
C ALA A 17 14.03 -25.85 5.67
N ASN A 18 12.73 -25.99 5.43
CA ASN A 18 12.00 -25.16 4.48
C ASN A 18 11.82 -23.72 4.99
N ILE A 19 11.61 -23.56 6.30
CA ILE A 19 11.53 -22.25 6.93
C ILE A 19 12.90 -21.56 6.91
N GLN A 20 13.98 -22.28 7.22
CA GLN A 20 15.34 -21.75 7.16
C GLN A 20 15.73 -21.35 5.73
N GLN A 21 15.35 -22.13 4.71
CA GLN A 21 15.59 -21.78 3.31
C GLN A 21 14.80 -20.53 2.87
N ALA A 22 13.55 -20.40 3.31
CA ALA A 22 12.73 -19.21 3.05
C ALA A 22 13.29 -17.97 3.77
N VAL A 23 13.70 -18.11 5.04
CA VAL A 23 14.30 -17.03 5.84
C VAL A 23 15.66 -16.61 5.27
N PHE A 24 16.47 -17.57 4.79
CA PHE A 24 17.74 -17.28 4.11
C PHE A 24 17.53 -16.50 2.82
N SER A 25 16.58 -16.94 1.98
CA SER A 25 16.18 -16.22 0.76
C SER A 25 15.71 -14.79 1.05
N LEU A 26 14.92 -14.60 2.13
CA LEU A 26 14.46 -13.28 2.56
C LEU A 26 15.59 -12.39 3.09
N LYS A 27 16.60 -12.96 3.76
CA LYS A 27 17.78 -12.24 4.25
C LYS A 27 18.72 -11.81 3.12
N GLU A 28 18.95 -12.68 2.14
CA GLU A 28 19.68 -12.32 0.91
C GLU A 28 18.93 -11.21 0.15
N MET A 29 17.61 -11.35 0.00
CA MET A 29 16.75 -10.32 -0.62
C MET A 29 16.84 -8.97 0.10
N ALA A 30 16.77 -8.94 1.43
CA ALA A 30 16.87 -7.70 2.21
C ALA A 30 18.26 -7.06 2.12
N THR A 31 19.31 -7.86 1.91
CA THR A 31 20.69 -7.38 1.73
C THR A 31 20.88 -6.81 0.33
N GLU A 32 20.31 -7.44 -0.70
CA GLU A 32 20.42 -7.01 -2.09
C GLU A 32 19.48 -5.85 -2.45
N MET A 33 18.34 -5.69 -1.76
CA MET A 33 17.46 -4.53 -1.93
C MET A 33 18.06 -3.23 -1.37
N LYS A 34 19.08 -3.32 -0.49
CA LYS A 34 19.84 -2.14 -0.01
C LYS A 34 20.75 -1.56 -1.08
N ASP A 35 21.11 -2.34 -2.10
CA ASP A 35 21.88 -1.86 -3.26
C ASP A 35 20.94 -1.34 -4.36
N HIS A 36 20.31 -0.19 -4.06
CA HIS A 36 19.26 0.41 -4.90
C HIS A 36 19.72 0.83 -6.31
N ALA A 37 21.02 0.78 -6.61
CA ALA A 37 21.58 1.27 -7.87
C ALA A 37 21.45 0.28 -9.05
N ASN A 38 21.37 -1.04 -8.78
CA ASN A 38 21.52 -2.09 -9.80
C ASN A 38 20.38 -3.12 -9.85
N ILE A 39 19.17 -2.74 -9.43
CA ILE A 39 18.02 -3.65 -9.55
C ILE A 39 17.63 -3.80 -11.03
N SER A 40 17.75 -5.03 -11.56
CA SER A 40 17.34 -5.38 -12.93
C SER A 40 15.82 -5.35 -13.09
N PHE A 41 15.32 -5.02 -14.29
CA PHE A 41 13.89 -5.01 -14.60
C PHE A 41 13.20 -6.38 -14.39
N ASN A 42 13.89 -7.47 -14.74
CA ASN A 42 13.39 -8.83 -14.49
C ASN A 42 13.28 -9.12 -12.98
N LYS A 43 14.14 -8.48 -12.18
CA LYS A 43 14.13 -8.56 -10.72
C LYS A 43 12.94 -7.76 -10.15
N LEU A 44 12.73 -6.53 -10.62
CA LEU A 44 11.55 -5.73 -10.27
C LEU A 44 10.24 -6.48 -10.59
N LYS A 45 10.13 -7.07 -11.78
CA LYS A 45 8.97 -7.88 -12.17
C LYS A 45 8.72 -9.10 -11.26
N ARG A 46 9.78 -9.65 -10.66
CA ARG A 46 9.69 -10.83 -9.79
C ARG A 46 9.26 -10.48 -8.36
N TYR A 47 9.57 -9.27 -7.89
CA TYR A 47 9.37 -8.88 -6.49
C TYR A 47 8.33 -7.78 -6.28
N MET A 48 7.81 -7.19 -7.35
CA MET A 48 6.75 -6.18 -7.28
C MET A 48 5.41 -6.81 -7.60
N VAL A 49 4.40 -6.43 -6.84
CA VAL A 49 3.01 -6.73 -7.17
C VAL A 49 2.47 -5.60 -8.05
N HIS A 50 2.00 -5.96 -9.24
CA HIS A 50 1.33 -5.01 -10.11
C HIS A 50 -0.13 -4.85 -9.65
N VAL A 51 -0.41 -3.80 -8.87
CA VAL A 51 -1.74 -3.56 -8.28
C VAL A 51 -2.86 -3.63 -9.32
N GLN A 52 -2.67 -3.05 -10.51
CA GLN A 52 -3.71 -3.11 -11.56
C GLN A 52 -4.11 -4.54 -11.90
N ARG A 53 -3.13 -5.42 -12.16
CA ARG A 53 -3.40 -6.82 -12.50
C ARG A 53 -4.14 -7.52 -11.37
N LEU A 54 -3.78 -7.21 -10.13
CA LEU A 54 -4.47 -7.76 -8.96
C LEU A 54 -5.93 -7.30 -8.89
N VAL A 55 -6.19 -6.01 -9.15
CA VAL A 55 -7.54 -5.46 -9.21
C VAL A 55 -8.33 -6.08 -10.36
N ASP A 56 -7.73 -6.21 -11.55
CA ASP A 56 -8.35 -6.87 -12.71
C ASP A 56 -8.71 -8.33 -12.40
N ASP A 57 -7.77 -9.10 -11.85
CA ASP A 57 -7.98 -10.49 -11.45
C ASP A 57 -9.09 -10.66 -10.38
N PHE A 58 -9.31 -9.64 -9.55
CA PHE A 58 -10.42 -9.63 -8.59
C PHE A 58 -11.73 -9.22 -9.24
N SER A 59 -11.74 -8.19 -10.08
CA SER A 59 -12.93 -7.73 -10.81
C SER A 59 -13.51 -8.84 -11.69
N ASP A 60 -12.66 -9.65 -12.32
CA ASP A 60 -13.08 -10.78 -13.16
C ASP A 60 -13.82 -11.89 -12.38
N ARG A 61 -13.73 -11.88 -11.04
CA ARG A 61 -14.46 -12.81 -10.16
C ARG A 61 -15.84 -12.32 -9.77
N LEU A 62 -16.25 -11.16 -10.28
CA LEU A 62 -17.55 -10.52 -10.04
C LEU A 62 -17.90 -10.38 -8.53
N PRO A 63 -16.99 -9.85 -7.69
CA PRO A 63 -17.34 -9.53 -6.31
C PRO A 63 -18.38 -8.39 -6.30
N PHE A 64 -19.17 -8.32 -5.21
CA PHE A 64 -20.08 -7.19 -5.01
C PHE A 64 -19.34 -5.84 -5.01
N VAL A 65 -18.14 -5.79 -4.41
CA VAL A 65 -17.24 -4.64 -4.46
C VAL A 65 -15.79 -5.10 -4.27
N THR A 66 -14.86 -4.50 -5.01
CA THR A 66 -13.41 -4.65 -4.80
C THR A 66 -12.86 -3.40 -4.13
N ILE A 67 -12.28 -3.54 -2.93
CA ILE A 67 -11.66 -2.42 -2.20
C ILE A 67 -10.18 -2.72 -1.99
N CYS A 68 -9.30 -1.84 -2.48
CA CYS A 68 -7.87 -1.91 -2.28
C CYS A 68 -7.39 -0.68 -1.49
N LEU A 69 -6.73 -0.89 -0.35
CA LEU A 69 -6.19 0.20 0.48
C LEU A 69 -4.67 0.07 0.53
N LEU A 70 -3.97 1.08 0.03
CA LEU A 70 -2.52 1.07 -0.19
C LEU A 70 -1.84 2.08 0.72
N ASP A 71 -1.23 1.57 1.80
CA ASP A 71 -0.36 2.36 2.67
C ASP A 71 1.09 2.25 2.20
N CYS A 72 1.40 2.98 1.13
CA CYS A 72 2.75 3.05 0.59
C CYS A 72 3.04 4.43 0.01
N CYS A 73 4.32 4.77 0.01
CA CYS A 73 4.80 5.97 -0.66
C CYS A 73 4.55 5.88 -2.16
N ARG A 74 4.18 7.00 -2.77
CA ARG A 74 3.96 7.10 -4.22
C ARG A 74 5.09 7.84 -4.92
N VAL A 75 6.27 7.84 -4.30
CA VAL A 75 7.51 8.40 -4.84
C VAL A 75 8.19 7.33 -5.70
N TYR A 76 8.45 7.65 -6.96
CA TYR A 76 9.23 6.79 -7.84
C TYR A 76 10.73 6.98 -7.62
N CYS A 77 11.33 6.11 -6.81
CA CYS A 77 12.77 6.08 -6.61
C CYS A 77 13.44 5.03 -7.50
N LEU A 78 13.36 5.17 -8.83
CA LEU A 78 14.19 4.36 -9.73
C LEU A 78 15.59 4.98 -9.85
N ARG A 79 16.52 4.57 -8.99
CA ARG A 79 17.94 4.94 -9.05
C ARG A 79 18.76 4.11 -10.04
N ASN A 80 18.14 3.66 -11.14
CA ASN A 80 18.86 2.93 -12.20
C ASN A 80 18.97 3.82 -13.44
N PRO A 81 20.18 4.30 -13.82
CA PRO A 81 20.38 5.18 -14.97
C PRO A 81 19.92 4.58 -16.31
N ASN A 82 19.92 3.25 -16.42
CA ASN A 82 19.51 2.54 -17.64
C ASN A 82 17.99 2.39 -17.75
N LEU A 83 17.26 2.33 -16.63
CA LEU A 83 15.79 2.36 -16.61
C LEU A 83 15.23 3.78 -16.55
N ALA A 84 15.98 4.75 -16.01
CA ALA A 84 15.60 6.16 -15.98
C ALA A 84 15.39 6.75 -17.39
N LYS A 85 16.04 6.18 -18.41
CA LYS A 85 15.84 6.57 -19.82
C LYS A 85 14.45 6.21 -20.37
N PHE A 86 13.75 5.25 -19.76
CA PHE A 86 12.38 4.90 -20.16
C PHE A 86 11.32 5.82 -19.54
N THR A 87 11.67 6.56 -18.48
CA THR A 87 10.75 7.45 -17.76
C THR A 87 11.12 8.94 -17.89
N ALA A 88 12.34 9.27 -18.33
CA ALA A 88 12.80 10.64 -18.46
C ALA A 88 12.59 11.18 -19.88
N LYS A 89 11.47 11.87 -20.10
CA LYS A 89 11.33 12.78 -21.25
C LYS A 89 11.62 14.25 -20.94
N ASN A 90 12.07 14.61 -19.73
CA ASN A 90 12.66 15.94 -19.45
C ASN A 90 13.48 15.93 -18.13
N PRO A 91 14.80 16.21 -18.15
CA PRO A 91 15.69 16.14 -16.98
C PRO A 91 15.81 17.45 -16.16
N HIS A 92 14.88 18.39 -16.27
CA HIS A 92 15.05 19.75 -15.70
C HIS A 92 14.27 20.10 -14.42
N SER A 93 13.56 19.17 -13.79
CA SER A 93 12.96 19.42 -12.47
C SER A 93 13.40 18.34 -11.47
N GLY A 94 14.18 18.72 -10.46
CA GLY A 94 14.54 17.88 -9.31
C GLY A 94 13.37 17.52 -8.38
N ILE A 95 12.15 17.60 -8.91
CA ILE A 95 10.92 17.06 -8.36
C ILE A 95 10.30 16.33 -9.55
N TYR A 96 10.19 15.01 -9.45
CA TYR A 96 9.44 14.21 -10.41
C TYR A 96 7.98 14.61 -10.26
N GLU A 97 7.54 15.60 -11.05
CA GLU A 97 6.13 15.93 -11.17
C GLU A 97 5.44 14.64 -11.61
N ALA A 98 4.63 14.07 -10.72
CA ALA A 98 3.78 12.92 -10.96
C ALA A 98 2.70 13.31 -11.97
N ARG A 99 3.10 13.55 -13.22
CA ARG A 99 2.19 13.75 -14.34
C ARG A 99 1.43 12.43 -14.54
N ASP A 100 0.12 12.50 -14.35
CA ASP A 100 -0.88 11.50 -14.70
C ASP A 100 -0.44 10.05 -14.52
N GLN A 101 -0.37 9.60 -13.26
CA GLN A 101 -0.71 8.20 -13.00
C GLN A 101 -2.23 8.09 -13.18
N LYS A 102 -2.70 7.95 -14.43
CA LYS A 102 -4.10 7.59 -14.66
C LYS A 102 -4.31 6.19 -14.11
N GLU A 103 -4.81 6.09 -12.88
CA GLU A 103 -5.18 4.79 -12.33
C GLU A 103 -6.38 4.25 -13.12
N ILE A 104 -6.24 3.04 -13.65
CA ILE A 104 -7.35 2.36 -14.31
C ILE A 104 -8.14 1.69 -13.18
N VAL A 105 -9.35 2.16 -12.93
CA VAL A 105 -10.23 1.52 -11.95
C VAL A 105 -11.33 0.82 -12.72
N ASN A 106 -11.50 -0.47 -12.46
CA ASN A 106 -12.60 -1.23 -13.02
C ASN A 106 -13.91 -0.83 -12.35
N ALA A 107 -15.02 -1.04 -13.06
CA ALA A 107 -16.34 -0.90 -12.48
C ALA A 107 -16.48 -1.84 -11.25
N GLY A 108 -17.24 -1.40 -10.25
CA GLY A 108 -17.36 -2.08 -8.95
C GLY A 108 -16.12 -2.01 -8.05
N SER A 109 -15.11 -1.18 -8.37
CA SER A 109 -13.84 -1.14 -7.65
C SER A 109 -13.49 0.23 -7.06
N LEU A 110 -12.78 0.22 -5.93
CA LEU A 110 -12.31 1.40 -5.19
C LEU A 110 -10.87 1.17 -4.72
N ILE A 111 -9.98 2.12 -4.99
CA ILE A 111 -8.59 2.12 -4.53
C ILE A 111 -8.33 3.36 -3.67
N GLY A 112 -7.92 3.16 -2.42
CA GLY A 112 -7.47 4.20 -1.51
C GLY A 112 -5.94 4.20 -1.38
N PHE A 113 -5.33 5.38 -1.40
CA PHE A 113 -3.90 5.61 -1.27
C PHE A 113 -3.62 6.45 -0.03
N ALA A 114 -2.57 6.11 0.71
CA ALA A 114 -2.13 6.88 1.87
C ALA A 114 -1.67 8.30 1.55
N CYS A 115 -1.24 8.57 0.32
CA CYS A 115 -0.75 9.86 -0.11
C CYS A 115 -1.08 10.14 -1.60
N ALA A 116 -0.90 11.40 -2.02
CA ALA A 116 -1.09 11.82 -3.40
C ALA A 116 0.01 11.27 -4.31
N PRO A 117 -0.21 11.16 -5.63
CA PRO A 117 0.83 10.75 -6.58
C PRO A 117 2.13 11.57 -6.40
N GLY A 118 3.29 10.90 -6.36
CA GLY A 118 4.58 11.58 -6.21
C GLY A 118 4.92 12.05 -4.79
N THR A 119 4.07 11.79 -3.81
CA THR A 119 4.30 12.19 -2.41
C THR A 119 4.59 10.99 -1.50
N GLN A 120 5.03 11.27 -0.28
CA GLN A 120 5.43 10.27 0.70
C GLN A 120 4.29 10.02 1.70
N ALA A 121 4.13 8.75 2.10
CA ALA A 121 3.32 8.38 3.25
C ALA A 121 4.22 8.38 4.50
N ASP A 122 3.73 8.98 5.58
CA ASP A 122 4.47 9.06 6.84
C ASP A 122 4.38 7.73 7.60
N ASP A 123 5.52 7.12 7.85
CA ASP A 123 5.65 5.88 8.62
C ASP A 123 5.33 6.09 10.11
N ASN A 124 5.27 7.35 10.58
CA ASN A 124 4.87 7.74 11.93
C ASN A 124 5.75 7.02 12.98
N GLU A 125 7.07 7.27 12.91
CA GLU A 125 8.13 6.52 13.61
C GLU A 125 7.94 6.38 15.13
N GLU A 126 7.18 7.28 15.74
CA GLU A 126 6.86 7.25 17.18
C GLU A 126 5.76 6.24 17.55
N GLN A 127 5.12 5.60 16.57
CA GLN A 127 3.97 4.72 16.75
C GLN A 127 4.12 3.42 15.95
N ALA A 128 3.26 2.44 16.26
CA ALA A 128 3.30 1.12 15.62
C ALA A 128 2.75 1.09 14.19
N ASN A 129 2.02 2.12 13.76
CA ASN A 129 1.37 2.19 12.45
C ASN A 129 1.70 3.51 11.76
N GLY A 130 1.88 3.46 10.43
CA GLY A 130 1.93 4.64 9.58
C GLY A 130 0.73 5.56 9.79
N LEU A 131 0.89 6.85 9.50
CA LEU A 131 -0.10 7.88 9.80
C LEU A 131 -1.45 7.60 9.13
N TYR A 132 -1.44 7.07 7.90
CA TYR A 132 -2.65 6.67 7.21
C TYR A 132 -3.34 5.49 7.91
N THR A 133 -2.61 4.40 8.16
CA THR A 133 -3.15 3.22 8.87
C THR A 133 -3.68 3.57 10.26
N LYS A 134 -2.99 4.42 11.02
CA LYS A 134 -3.45 4.93 12.32
C LYS A 134 -4.86 5.50 12.24
N HIS A 135 -5.09 6.42 11.31
CA HIS A 135 -6.41 7.05 11.13
C HIS A 135 -7.41 6.11 10.47
N LEU A 136 -6.99 5.25 9.56
CA LEU A 136 -7.86 4.24 8.95
C LEU A 136 -8.47 3.32 10.01
N LEU A 137 -7.66 2.73 10.89
CA LEU A 137 -8.12 1.83 11.95
C LEU A 137 -9.12 2.52 12.90
N LYS A 138 -8.89 3.80 13.20
CA LYS A 138 -9.79 4.61 14.03
C LYS A 138 -11.16 4.84 13.39
N HIS A 139 -11.23 4.90 12.06
CA HIS A 139 -12.44 5.28 11.32
C HIS A 139 -13.18 4.11 10.68
N ILE A 140 -12.49 3.02 10.34
CA ILE A 140 -13.07 1.85 9.65
C ILE A 140 -14.00 1.03 10.53
N VAL A 141 -13.78 1.03 11.85
CA VAL A 141 -14.59 0.31 12.84
C VAL A 141 -15.86 1.05 13.25
N LYS A 142 -16.17 2.18 12.60
CA LYS A 142 -17.36 2.96 12.94
C LYS A 142 -18.58 2.32 12.26
N PRO A 143 -19.61 1.91 13.03
CA PRO A 143 -20.77 1.25 12.46
C PRO A 143 -21.53 2.18 11.53
N ASN A 144 -22.19 1.58 10.52
CA ASN A 144 -23.11 2.29 9.61
C ASN A 144 -22.45 3.46 8.88
N ARG A 145 -21.17 3.32 8.54
CA ARG A 145 -20.46 4.32 7.74
C ARG A 145 -20.07 3.73 6.41
N ASP A 146 -20.62 4.33 5.37
CA ASP A 146 -20.16 4.14 4.01
C ASP A 146 -18.65 4.36 3.88
N ILE A 147 -18.00 3.52 3.07
CA ILE A 147 -16.56 3.51 2.85
C ILE A 147 -16.03 4.85 2.35
N ILE A 148 -16.76 5.57 1.49
CA ILE A 148 -16.33 6.88 1.01
C ILE A 148 -16.32 7.89 2.15
N LYS A 149 -17.36 7.86 3.02
CA LYS A 149 -17.40 8.69 4.23
C LYS A 149 -16.27 8.34 5.22
N VAL A 150 -15.90 7.07 5.32
CA VAL A 150 -14.73 6.63 6.11
C VAL A 150 -13.45 7.24 5.53
N LEU A 151 -13.20 7.08 4.23
CA LEU A 151 -12.01 7.60 3.56
C LEU A 151 -11.91 9.13 3.66
N HIS A 152 -13.01 9.86 3.51
CA HIS A 152 -13.04 11.32 3.72
C HIS A 152 -12.61 11.70 5.15
N ALA A 153 -13.07 10.94 6.14
CA ALA A 153 -12.71 11.18 7.53
C ALA A 153 -11.23 10.88 7.79
N VAL A 154 -10.69 9.82 7.20
CA VAL A 154 -9.26 9.50 7.22
C VAL A 154 -8.44 10.62 6.58
N THR A 155 -8.80 11.06 5.37
CA THR A 155 -8.11 12.17 4.68
C THR A 155 -8.07 13.43 5.54
N ARG A 156 -9.20 13.81 6.14
CA ARG A 156 -9.25 14.98 7.03
C ARG A 156 -8.33 14.83 8.25
N ALA A 157 -8.29 13.66 8.87
CA ALA A 157 -7.50 13.43 10.07
C ALA A 157 -5.99 13.37 9.76
N VAL A 158 -5.60 12.69 8.68
CA VAL A 158 -4.21 12.65 8.20
C VAL A 158 -3.72 14.05 7.80
N LYS A 159 -4.55 14.83 7.09
CA LYS A 159 -4.21 16.22 6.74
C LYS A 159 -4.02 17.09 7.97
N ALA A 160 -4.88 16.94 8.98
CA ALA A 160 -4.79 17.73 10.20
C ALA A 160 -3.50 17.41 10.98
N GLU A 161 -3.19 16.12 11.18
CA GLU A 161 -2.02 15.69 11.95
C GLU A 161 -0.70 15.94 11.22
N SER A 162 -0.67 15.76 9.89
CA SER A 162 0.53 16.01 9.08
C SER A 162 0.75 17.48 8.72
N ASN A 163 -0.11 18.40 9.16
CA ASN A 163 -0.13 19.80 8.69
C ASN A 163 -0.18 19.90 7.15
N SER A 164 -1.04 19.08 6.53
CA SER A 164 -1.24 18.94 5.08
C SER A 164 -0.01 18.46 4.29
N ARG A 165 1.05 17.97 4.94
CA ARG A 165 2.19 17.33 4.26
C ARG A 165 1.82 15.99 3.62
N GLN A 166 0.87 15.28 4.20
CA GLN A 166 0.32 14.04 3.64
C GLN A 166 -1.18 14.22 3.34
N VAL A 167 -1.56 13.92 2.10
CA VAL A 167 -2.96 13.99 1.65
C VAL A 167 -3.34 12.63 1.05
N PRO A 168 -4.09 11.79 1.78
CA PRO A 168 -4.63 10.57 1.22
C PRO A 168 -5.57 10.85 0.05
N TYR A 169 -5.53 9.98 -0.95
CA TYR A 169 -6.28 10.08 -2.19
C TYR A 169 -7.04 8.77 -2.45
N TYR A 170 -8.19 8.81 -3.11
CA TYR A 170 -8.86 7.60 -3.57
C TYR A 170 -9.41 7.79 -4.97
N THR A 171 -9.57 6.67 -5.69
CA THR A 171 -10.18 6.61 -7.02
C THR A 171 -11.07 5.37 -7.09
N GLY A 172 -12.20 5.44 -7.80
CA GLY A 172 -13.14 4.32 -7.84
C GLY A 172 -14.33 4.57 -8.75
N SER A 173 -14.95 3.47 -9.17
CA SER A 173 -16.18 3.43 -9.95
C SER A 173 -17.12 2.42 -9.29
N LEU A 174 -17.79 2.83 -8.22
CA LEU A 174 -18.77 2.00 -7.52
C LEU A 174 -20.09 2.00 -8.30
N GLU A 175 -20.71 0.83 -8.44
CA GLU A 175 -21.93 0.64 -9.25
C GLU A 175 -23.20 0.44 -8.39
N THR A 176 -23.03 0.29 -7.08
CA THR A 176 -24.15 0.08 -6.16
C THR A 176 -24.76 1.40 -5.69
N GLU A 177 -26.08 1.39 -5.46
CA GLU A 177 -26.81 2.50 -4.82
C GLU A 177 -26.77 2.40 -3.28
N ASP A 178 -26.39 1.25 -2.72
CA ASP A 178 -26.35 1.00 -1.28
C ASP A 178 -25.06 1.54 -0.64
N ASP A 179 -25.15 1.96 0.62
CA ASP A 179 -23.98 2.31 1.44
C ASP A 179 -23.07 1.07 1.65
N ILE A 180 -21.79 1.15 1.28
CA ILE A 180 -20.83 0.07 1.52
C ILE A 180 -20.22 0.23 2.91
N CYS A 181 -20.80 -0.45 3.90
CA CYS A 181 -20.36 -0.41 5.29
C CYS A 181 -19.45 -1.59 5.63
N LEU A 182 -18.21 -1.31 6.05
CA LEU A 182 -17.24 -2.34 6.47
C LEU A 182 -17.40 -2.80 7.92
N TYR A 183 -18.13 -2.03 8.74
CA TYR A 183 -18.44 -2.38 10.12
C TYR A 183 -19.95 -2.33 10.32
N GLY A 184 -20.50 -3.44 10.82
CA GLY A 184 -21.91 -3.80 10.69
C GLY A 184 -22.91 -2.82 11.30
N LYS A 185 -24.17 -2.95 10.86
CA LYS A 185 -25.35 -2.44 11.55
C LYS A 185 -25.42 -3.10 12.91
N THR A 186 -25.16 -2.35 13.98
CA THR A 186 -25.69 -2.71 15.29
C THR A 186 -27.20 -2.69 15.15
N SER A 187 -27.80 -3.86 15.00
CA SER A 187 -29.22 -4.08 15.20
C SER A 187 -29.53 -3.60 16.61
N GLY A 188 -30.07 -2.39 16.73
CA GLY A 188 -30.69 -1.95 17.97
C GLY A 188 -31.87 -2.88 18.22
N THR A 189 -31.78 -3.65 19.31
CA THR A 189 -32.93 -4.22 20.01
C THR A 189 -33.78 -3.10 20.58
#